data_AF-A0A2D8EUK6-F1
#
_entry.id   AF-A0A2D8EUK6-F1
#
_cell.length_a   1.000
_cell.length_b   1.000
_cell.length_c   1.000
_cell.angle_alpha   90.00
_cell.angle_beta   90.00
_cell.angle_gamma   90.00
#
_symmetry.space_group_name_H-M   'P 1'
#
loop_
_entity.id
_entity.type
_entity.pdbx_description
1 polymer ?
#
loop_
_entity_poly.entity_id
_entity_poly.type
_entity_poly.pdbx_seq_one_letter_code
_entity_poly.pdbx_strand_id
1 'polypeptide(L)'
;MLDNFIYRKNTSDENVIKEILVKKAYSKKKIDFKIEADDVWLDGGSHIGVFGLYAAQNGAKKVYCYEPETENYKILQENIRNISEKYSTTLESFQ
;
A
#
# COMPACT_ATOMS: atom_id res chain seq x y z
N MET A 1 2.66 14.72 -0.29
CA MET A 1 3.12 13.36 0.14
C MET A 1 2.10 12.27 -0.21
N LEU A 2 0.82 12.59 -0.40
CA LEU A 2 -0.22 11.68 -0.91
C LEU A 2 -0.83 12.23 -2.21
N ASP A 3 -0.03 12.93 -3.00
CA ASP A 3 -0.49 13.60 -4.21
C ASP A 3 -1.06 12.52 -5.14
N ASN A 4 -2.35 12.62 -5.46
CA ASN A 4 -3.16 11.64 -6.20
C ASN A 4 -3.46 10.30 -5.48
N PHE A 5 -3.21 10.15 -4.18
CA PHE A 5 -3.71 8.99 -3.43
C PHE A 5 -5.11 9.28 -2.88
N ILE A 6 -6.08 8.47 -3.27
CA ILE A 6 -7.50 8.58 -2.92
C ILE A 6 -7.73 7.95 -1.55
N TYR A 7 -8.37 8.70 -0.67
CA TYR A 7 -8.85 8.23 0.63
C TYR A 7 -10.11 8.99 1.05
N ARG A 8 -10.88 8.42 1.96
CA ARG A 8 -12.11 8.99 2.49
C ARG A 8 -11.83 9.71 3.80
N LYS A 9 -12.08 11.02 3.85
CA LYS A 9 -11.88 11.84 5.05
C LYS A 9 -12.79 11.41 6.20
N ASN A 10 -12.31 11.52 7.43
CA ASN A 10 -13.04 11.14 8.65
C ASN A 10 -13.47 9.67 8.68
N THR A 11 -12.69 8.78 8.06
CA THR A 11 -12.92 7.33 8.07
C THR A 11 -11.71 6.57 8.63
N SER A 12 -11.80 5.24 8.70
CA SER A 12 -10.68 4.37 9.07
C SER A 12 -9.46 4.52 8.15
N ASP A 13 -9.63 4.99 6.92
CA ASP A 13 -8.53 5.24 5.96
C ASP A 13 -7.41 6.07 6.58
N GLU A 14 -7.75 7.13 7.32
CA GLU A 14 -6.78 8.02 7.97
C GLU A 14 -5.98 7.32 9.07
N ASN A 15 -6.62 6.38 9.78
CA ASN A 15 -5.95 5.59 10.82
C ASN A 15 -4.96 4.61 10.20
N VAL A 16 -5.37 3.92 9.13
CA VAL A 16 -4.50 3.00 8.38
C VAL A 16 -3.32 3.75 7.77
N ILE A 17 -3.55 4.93 7.17
CA ILE A 17 -2.47 5.80 6.66
C ILE A 17 -1.47 6.16 7.76
N LYS A 18 -1.96 6.62 8.92
CA LYS A 18 -1.09 6.97 10.05
C LYS A 18 -0.30 5.75 10.56
N GLU A 19 -0.95 4.60 10.66
CA GLU A 19 -0.30 3.37 11.13
C GLU A 19 0.84 2.91 10.23
N ILE A 20 0.59 2.88 8.92
CA ILE A 20 1.56 2.34 7.96
C ILE A 20 2.65 3.37 7.66
N LEU A 21 2.28 4.59 7.25
CA LEU A 21 3.24 5.57 6.75
C LEU A 21 3.95 6.35 7.86
N VAL A 22 3.26 6.63 8.98
CA VAL A 22 3.83 7.43 10.08
C VAL A 22 4.44 6.54 11.15
N LYS A 23 3.69 5.54 11.63
CA LYS A 23 4.15 4.64 12.70
C LYS A 23 5.05 3.52 12.18
N LYS A 24 5.13 3.32 10.86
CA LYS A 24 5.97 2.27 10.22
C LYS A 24 5.73 0.90 10.83
N ALA A 25 4.46 0.52 11.04
CA ALA A 25 4.07 -0.70 11.74
C ALA A 25 4.69 -1.99 11.15
N TYR A 26 5.03 -1.96 9.86
CA TYR A 26 5.63 -3.08 9.13
C TYR A 26 7.16 -3.09 9.11
N SER A 27 7.83 -2.13 9.77
CA SER A 27 9.28 -2.14 9.94
C SER A 27 9.67 -2.53 11.37
N LYS A 28 10.35 -3.66 11.54
CA LYS A 28 10.86 -4.15 12.82
C LYS A 28 12.38 -4.09 12.87
N LYS A 29 12.90 -2.96 13.37
CA LYS A 29 14.33 -2.70 13.51
C LYS A 29 15.11 -3.77 14.27
N LYS A 30 14.51 -4.41 15.29
CA LYS A 30 15.18 -5.41 16.14
C LYS A 30 15.62 -6.66 15.38
N ILE A 31 14.96 -6.96 14.27
CA ILE A 31 15.22 -8.16 13.45
C ILE A 31 15.58 -7.78 12.00
N ASP A 32 15.93 -6.50 11.78
CA ASP A 32 16.15 -5.88 10.46
C ASP A 32 15.08 -6.22 9.41
N PHE A 33 13.82 -6.29 9.84
CA PHE A 33 12.70 -6.54 8.93
C PHE A 33 12.16 -5.21 8.42
N LYS A 34 12.33 -4.98 7.12
CA LYS A 34 11.90 -3.78 6.39
C LYS A 34 11.68 -4.17 4.93
N ILE A 35 11.12 -3.25 4.16
CA ILE A 35 11.03 -3.40 2.71
C ILE A 35 12.41 -3.14 2.12
N GLU A 36 12.87 -4.07 1.30
CA GLU A 36 14.12 -3.95 0.55
C GLU A 36 13.84 -3.85 -0.96
N ALA A 37 14.84 -3.35 -1.69
CA ALA A 37 14.77 -3.32 -3.13
C ALA A 37 14.60 -4.75 -3.68
N ASP A 38 13.83 -4.88 -4.76
CA ASP A 38 13.55 -6.15 -5.41
C ASP A 38 12.65 -7.15 -4.67
N ASP A 39 12.16 -6.81 -3.48
CA ASP A 39 11.22 -7.65 -2.75
C ASP A 39 9.90 -7.87 -3.49
N VAL A 40 9.30 -9.03 -3.23
CA VAL A 40 7.93 -9.37 -3.65
C VAL A 40 7.07 -9.58 -2.40
N TRP A 41 6.03 -8.78 -2.27
CA TRP A 41 5.14 -8.76 -1.08
C TRP A 41 3.75 -9.31 -1.39
N LEU A 42 3.15 -9.94 -0.39
CA LEU A 42 1.73 -10.28 -0.34
C LEU A 42 1.06 -9.38 0.70
N ASP A 43 0.08 -8.60 0.27
CA ASP A 43 -0.70 -7.69 1.11
C ASP A 43 -2.13 -8.24 1.22
N GLY A 44 -2.43 -8.90 2.34
CA GLY A 44 -3.73 -9.47 2.63
C GLY A 44 -4.58 -8.51 3.43
N GLY A 45 -5.75 -8.13 2.90
CA GLY A 45 -6.54 -7.02 3.42
C GLY A 45 -5.95 -5.67 2.99
N SER A 46 -5.65 -5.54 1.70
CA SER A 46 -5.01 -4.36 1.12
C SER A 46 -5.78 -3.06 1.32
N HIS A 47 -7.05 -3.13 1.71
CA HIS A 47 -7.91 -1.98 1.96
C HIS A 47 -7.90 -1.07 0.73
N ILE A 48 -7.46 0.18 0.86
CA ILE A 48 -7.34 1.14 -0.24
C ILE A 48 -5.92 1.23 -0.84
N GLY A 49 -5.03 0.28 -0.54
CA GLY A 49 -3.68 0.19 -1.13
C GLY A 49 -2.58 0.98 -0.41
N VAL A 50 -2.77 1.30 0.87
CA VAL A 50 -1.79 2.10 1.65
C VAL A 50 -0.47 1.35 1.81
N PHE A 51 -0.50 0.03 2.05
CA PHE A 51 0.72 -0.77 2.11
C PHE A 51 1.41 -0.86 0.74
N GLY A 52 0.65 -1.02 -0.35
CA GLY A 52 1.18 -0.95 -1.71
C GLY A 52 1.95 0.34 -1.99
N LEU A 53 1.40 1.49 -1.58
CA LEU A 53 2.10 2.78 -1.66
C LEU A 53 3.39 2.79 -0.81
N TYR A 54 3.33 2.29 0.42
CA TYR A 54 4.50 2.18 1.30
C TYR A 54 5.60 1.32 0.67
N ALA A 55 5.25 0.16 0.12
CA ALA A 55 6.16 -0.73 -0.56
C ALA A 55 6.79 -0.09 -1.80
N ALA A 56 5.98 0.59 -2.62
CA ALA A 56 6.47 1.29 -3.79
C ALA A 56 7.44 2.43 -3.43
N GLN A 57 7.16 3.18 -2.37
CA GLN A 57 8.05 4.24 -1.85
C GLN A 57 9.40 3.72 -1.37
N ASN A 58 9.50 2.44 -1.01
CA ASN A 58 10.72 1.82 -0.51
C ASN A 58 11.40 0.89 -1.56
N GLY A 59 10.92 0.90 -2.80
CA GLY A 59 11.60 0.22 -3.91
C GLY A 59 11.30 -1.28 -4.05
N ALA A 60 10.21 -1.77 -3.44
CA ALA A 60 9.76 -3.13 -3.69
C ALA A 60 9.55 -3.38 -5.19
N LYS A 61 9.83 -4.58 -5.67
CA LYS A 61 9.61 -4.93 -7.08
C LYS A 61 8.15 -5.22 -7.38
N LYS A 62 7.48 -5.94 -6.50
CA LYS A 62 6.09 -6.34 -6.72
C LYS A 62 5.28 -6.45 -5.43
N VAL A 63 3.99 -6.13 -5.51
CA VAL A 63 3.01 -6.36 -4.46
C VAL A 63 1.78 -7.04 -5.05
N TYR A 64 1.35 -8.16 -4.46
CA TYR A 64 0.04 -8.75 -4.70
C TYR A 64 -0.93 -8.26 -3.63
N CYS A 65 -1.95 -7.53 -4.03
CA CYS A 65 -2.90 -6.86 -3.15
C CYS A 65 -4.24 -7.59 -3.16
N TYR A 66 -4.66 -8.15 -2.03
CA TYR A 66 -5.95 -8.84 -1.89
C TYR A 66 -6.89 -8.05 -0.99
N GLU A 67 -8.04 -7.61 -1.50
CA GLU A 67 -9.05 -6.88 -0.72
C GLU A 67 -10.47 -7.38 -1.02
N PRO A 68 -11.15 -8.01 -0.05
CA PRO A 68 -12.47 -8.61 -0.31
C PRO A 68 -13.62 -7.59 -0.33
N GLU A 69 -13.51 -6.45 0.37
CA GLU A 69 -14.59 -5.48 0.46
C GLU A 69 -14.67 -4.66 -0.84
N THR A 70 -15.87 -4.58 -1.42
CA THR A 70 -16.06 -4.07 -2.78
C THR A 70 -15.74 -2.58 -2.92
N GLU A 71 -16.11 -1.75 -1.95
CA GLU A 71 -15.83 -0.32 -2.01
C GLU A 71 -14.34 -0.01 -1.81
N ASN A 72 -13.70 -0.70 -0.89
CA ASN A 72 -12.25 -0.63 -0.71
C ASN A 72 -11.52 -1.10 -1.98
N TYR A 73 -11.94 -2.21 -2.57
CA TYR A 73 -11.34 -2.77 -3.79
C TYR A 73 -11.41 -1.79 -4.98
N LYS A 74 -12.54 -1.10 -5.16
CA LYS A 74 -12.65 -0.04 -6.19
C LYS A 74 -11.62 1.07 -5.97
N ILE A 75 -11.48 1.56 -4.74
CA ILE A 75 -10.50 2.61 -4.41
C ILE A 75 -9.07 2.09 -4.58
N LEU A 76 -8.80 0.84 -4.18
CA LEU A 76 -7.51 0.17 -4.38
C LEU A 76 -7.10 0.16 -5.85
N GLN A 77 -8.01 -0.16 -6.77
CA GLN A 77 -7.72 -0.17 -8.20
C GLN A 77 -7.33 1.21 -8.73
N GLU A 78 -8.03 2.26 -8.32
CA GLU A 78 -7.67 3.65 -8.68
C GLU A 78 -6.30 4.02 -8.13
N ASN A 79 -6.05 3.72 -6.85
CA ASN A 79 -4.79 4.02 -6.20
C ASN A 79 -3.61 3.26 -6.82
N ILE A 80 -3.79 2.00 -7.20
CA ILE A 80 -2.76 1.22 -7.91
C ILE A 80 -2.37 1.88 -9.22
N ARG A 81 -3.34 2.42 -9.99
CA ARG A 81 -3.01 3.16 -11.22
C ARG A 81 -2.16 4.38 -10.93
N ASN A 82 -2.57 5.19 -9.95
CA ASN A 82 -1.83 6.40 -9.56
C ASN A 82 -0.42 6.09 -9.01
N ILE A 83 -0.27 4.97 -8.29
CA ILE A 83 1.04 4.51 -7.81
C ILE A 83 1.91 4.05 -8.99
N SER A 84 1.34 3.30 -9.93
CA SER A 84 2.07 2.73 -11.07
C SER A 84 2.57 3.79 -12.06
N GLU A 85 1.93 4.97 -12.10
CA GLU A 85 2.42 6.12 -12.86
C GLU A 85 3.69 6.74 -12.27
N LYS A 86 3.94 6.52 -10.97
CA LYS A 86 5.02 7.21 -10.22
C LYS A 86 6.17 6.28 -9.83
N TYR A 87 5.90 5.00 -9.63
CA TYR A 87 6.86 4.02 -9.11
C TYR A 87 6.98 2.84 -10.08
N SER A 88 8.18 2.25 -10.16
CA SER A 88 8.44 1.08 -11.00
C SER A 88 7.91 -0.24 -10.40
N THR A 89 7.39 -0.19 -9.18
CA THR A 89 6.81 -1.35 -8.49
C THR A 89 5.58 -1.84 -9.23
N THR A 90 5.50 -3.13 -9.50
CA THR A 90 4.30 -3.76 -10.06
C THR A 90 3.29 -4.00 -8.94
N LEU A 91 2.07 -3.47 -9.03
CA LEU A 91 0.98 -3.79 -8.10
C LEU A 91 -0.14 -4.48 -8.84
N GLU A 92 -0.51 -5.68 -8.38
CA GLU A 92 -1.62 -6.46 -8.92
C GLU A 92 -2.71 -6.60 -7.85
N SER A 93 -3.93 -6.22 -8.18
CA SER A 93 -5.07 -6.29 -7.26
C SER A 93 -5.96 -7.50 -7.56
N PHE A 94 -6.45 -8.10 -6.49
CA PHE A 94 -7.36 -9.24 -6.45
C PHE A 94 -8.44 -8.97 -5.42
N GLN A 95 -9.67 -9.39 -5.72
CA GLN A 95 -10.79 -9.34 -4.80
C GLN A 95 -11.01 -10.71 -4.16
#